data_AF-A0AA90NLC9-F1
#
_entry.id   AF-A0AA90NLC9-F1
#
_cell.length_a   1.000
_cell.length_b   1.000
_cell.length_c   1.000
_cell.angle_alpha   90.00
_cell.angle_beta   90.00
_cell.angle_gamma   90.00
#
_symmetry.space_group_name_H-M   'P 1'
#
loop_
_entity.id
_entity.type
_entity.pdbx_description
1 polymer ?
#
loop_
_entity_poly.entity_id
_entity_poly.type
_entity_poly.pdbx_seq_one_letter_code
_entity_poly.pdbx_strand_id
1 'polypeptide(L)'
;MDAVHPTQATKITSGWIRKGVDKVINTTGNRTRLNIIGAIELNNLSAAVFEQFETVNGKAIIQFFKKVQTSYISMAVIHMVLDGAGYHHSKEVVEEAEIQGIKLHYLRIVQI
;
A
#
# COMPACT_ATOMS: atom_id res chain seq x y z
N MET A 1 0.84 3.46 -7.15
CA MET A 1 0.75 2.27 -6.29
C MET A 1 1.57 2.54 -5.06
N ASP A 2 1.07 2.14 -3.91
CA ASP A 2 1.77 2.28 -2.64
C ASP A 2 1.43 1.10 -1.71
N ALA A 3 2.33 0.80 -0.78
CA ALA A 3 2.14 -0.17 0.27
C ALA A 3 1.92 0.57 1.60
N VAL A 4 0.75 0.38 2.19
CA VAL A 4 0.39 1.02 3.46
C VAL A 4 0.39 0.01 4.60
N HIS A 5 0.85 0.50 5.76
CA HIS A 5 0.89 -0.25 7.02
C HIS A 5 -0.04 0.41 8.05
N PRO A 6 -1.36 0.10 8.03
CA PRO A 6 -2.30 0.69 8.97
C PRO A 6 -1.91 0.44 10.42
N THR A 7 -2.02 1.48 11.23
CA THR A 7 -1.73 1.40 12.66
C THR A 7 -3.01 1.09 13.43
N GLN A 8 -2.99 -0.01 14.20
CA GLN A 8 -4.04 -0.32 15.17
C GLN A 8 -3.63 0.23 16.54
N ALA A 9 -3.88 1.52 16.76
CA ALA A 9 -3.59 2.21 18.01
C ALA A 9 -4.76 3.08 18.44
N THR A 10 -5.06 3.06 19.75
CA THR A 10 -6.02 4.00 20.35
C THR A 10 -5.49 5.42 20.17
N LYS A 11 -6.20 6.25 19.40
CA LYS A 11 -5.88 7.67 19.22
C LYS A 11 -6.82 8.50 20.08
N ILE A 12 -6.27 9.20 21.08
CA ILE A 12 -7.02 10.10 21.95
C ILE A 12 -7.10 11.47 21.27
N THR A 13 -8.29 12.05 21.19
CA THR A 13 -8.50 13.39 20.61
C THR A 13 -8.91 14.41 21.69
N SER A 14 -9.99 14.13 22.42
CA SER A 14 -10.51 15.00 23.47
C SER A 14 -11.32 14.21 24.50
N GLY A 15 -11.33 14.66 25.76
CA GLY A 15 -12.16 14.07 26.81
C GLY A 15 -12.33 15.01 28.00
N TRP A 16 -13.51 14.97 28.62
CA TRP A 16 -13.80 15.70 29.86
C TRP A 16 -13.44 14.82 31.06
N ILE A 17 -12.19 14.93 31.54
CA ILE A 17 -11.71 14.22 32.72
C ILE A 17 -11.89 15.10 33.95
N ARG A 18 -12.52 14.55 35.00
CA ARG A 18 -12.70 15.28 36.26
C ARG A 18 -11.35 15.63 36.88
N LYS A 19 -11.22 16.86 37.38
CA LYS A 19 -10.00 17.33 38.04
C LYS A 19 -9.67 16.43 39.24
N GLY A 20 -8.41 15.99 39.32
CA GLY A 20 -7.93 15.08 40.36
C GLY A 20 -8.20 13.60 40.12
N VAL A 21 -8.69 13.22 38.92
CA VAL A 21 -8.92 11.81 38.56
C VAL A 21 -8.04 11.42 37.37
N ASP A 22 -7.21 10.40 37.56
CA ASP A 22 -6.49 9.77 36.45
C ASP A 22 -7.42 8.82 35.69
N LYS A 23 -7.47 8.97 34.37
CA LYS A 23 -8.23 8.08 33.50
C LYS A 23 -7.30 7.17 32.73
N VAL A 24 -7.32 5.88 33.05
CA VAL A 24 -6.62 4.86 32.27
C VAL A 24 -7.25 4.75 30.89
N ILE A 25 -6.41 4.81 29.86
CA ILE A 25 -6.81 4.57 28.48
C ILE A 25 -6.31 3.18 28.09
N ASN A 26 -7.26 2.28 27.85
CA ASN A 26 -6.92 0.93 27.41
C ASN A 26 -6.31 0.98 26.00
N THR A 27 -5.16 0.37 25.86
CA THR A 27 -4.53 0.11 24.57
C THR A 27 -4.86 -1.29 24.10
N THR A 28 -4.95 -1.50 22.78
CA THR A 28 -5.11 -2.84 22.21
C THR A 28 -3.85 -3.67 22.50
N GLY A 29 -4.00 -4.78 23.24
CA GLY A 29 -2.90 -5.64 23.67
C GLY A 29 -2.35 -6.59 22.60
N ASN A 30 -3.15 -6.92 21.58
CA ASN A 30 -2.71 -7.71 20.44
C ASN A 30 -2.78 -6.87 19.16
N ARG A 31 -1.65 -6.73 18.47
CA ARG A 31 -1.55 -5.96 17.22
C ARG A 31 -1.32 -6.91 16.07
N THR A 32 -2.36 -7.15 15.28
CA THR A 32 -2.18 -7.82 13.99
C THR A 32 -1.63 -6.80 13.00
N ARG A 33 -0.46 -7.07 12.42
CA ARG A 33 0.07 -6.22 11.33
C ARG A 33 -0.79 -6.44 10.10
N LEU A 34 -1.33 -5.35 9.55
CA LEU A 34 -1.99 -5.34 8.26
C LEU A 34 -1.02 -4.72 7.26
N ASN A 35 -0.77 -5.38 6.12
CA ASN A 35 -0.10 -4.76 5.00
C ASN A 35 -1.05 -4.77 3.82
N ILE A 36 -1.31 -3.59 3.27
CA ILE A 36 -2.22 -3.44 2.13
C ILE A 36 -1.42 -2.80 1.01
N ILE A 37 -1.42 -3.44 -0.15
CA ILE A 37 -0.89 -2.85 -1.38
C ILE A 37 -2.08 -2.35 -2.17
N GLY A 38 -1.99 -1.11 -2.67
CA GLY A 38 -3.10 -0.46 -3.38
C GLY A 38 -2.63 0.35 -4.59
N ALA A 39 -3.48 0.40 -5.60
CA ALA A 39 -3.34 1.25 -6.77
C ALA A 39 -4.69 1.92 -7.09
N ILE A 40 -4.63 3.19 -7.45
CA ILE A 40 -5.79 3.98 -7.84
C ILE A 40 -5.60 4.49 -9.27
N GLU A 41 -6.68 4.49 -10.04
CA GLU A 41 -6.78 5.24 -11.28
C GLU A 41 -7.30 6.65 -10.95
N LEU A 42 -6.60 7.70 -11.40
CA LEU A 42 -6.93 9.09 -11.02
C LEU A 42 -8.33 9.53 -11.48
N ASN A 43 -8.81 9.00 -12.61
CA ASN A 43 -10.13 9.35 -13.16
C ASN A 43 -11.26 8.45 -12.64
N ASN A 44 -10.94 7.41 -11.86
CA ASN A 44 -11.89 6.41 -11.41
C ASN A 44 -11.49 5.86 -10.04
N LEU A 45 -11.63 6.69 -9.01
CA LEU A 45 -11.30 6.33 -7.62
C LEU A 45 -12.11 5.11 -7.12
N SER A 46 -13.33 4.90 -7.63
CA SER A 46 -14.15 3.72 -7.30
C SER A 46 -13.57 2.40 -7.80
N ALA A 47 -12.69 2.42 -8.80
CA ALA A 47 -12.00 1.25 -9.33
C ALA A 47 -10.64 0.98 -8.66
N ALA A 48 -10.42 1.50 -7.45
CA ALA A 48 -9.23 1.23 -6.68
C ALA A 48 -9.02 -0.29 -6.51
N VAL A 49 -7.83 -0.76 -6.88
CA VAL A 49 -7.43 -2.16 -6.72
C VAL A 49 -6.56 -2.25 -5.49
N PHE A 50 -6.91 -3.12 -4.55
CA PHE A 50 -6.11 -3.33 -3.35
C PHE A 50 -6.13 -4.80 -2.90
N GLU A 51 -5.10 -5.19 -2.16
CA GLU A 51 -4.98 -6.53 -1.60
C GLU A 51 -4.18 -6.51 -0.30
N GLN A 52 -4.55 -7.40 0.61
CA GLN A 52 -3.86 -7.58 1.88
C GLN A 52 -2.82 -8.69 1.76
N PHE A 53 -1.62 -8.44 2.28
CA PHE A 53 -0.52 -9.39 2.33
C PHE A 53 0.04 -9.53 3.75
N GLU A 54 0.60 -10.69 4.06
CA GLU A 54 1.29 -10.93 5.33
C GLU A 54 2.60 -10.14 5.43
N THR A 55 3.29 -9.96 4.31
CA THR A 55 4.51 -9.14 4.20
C THR A 55 4.53 -8.40 2.85
N VAL A 56 5.14 -7.20 2.83
CA VAL A 56 5.38 -6.44 1.60
C VAL A 56 6.78 -6.77 1.10
N ASN A 57 6.86 -7.61 0.08
CA ASN A 57 8.10 -8.02 -0.57
C ASN A 57 7.89 -8.13 -2.09
N GLY A 58 8.95 -8.44 -2.85
CA GLY A 58 8.86 -8.55 -4.31
C GLY A 58 7.79 -9.53 -4.80
N LYS A 59 7.59 -10.67 -4.12
CA LYS A 59 6.55 -11.65 -4.48
C LYS A 59 5.14 -11.09 -4.29
N ALA A 60 4.91 -10.35 -3.20
CA ALA A 60 3.64 -9.67 -2.96
C ALA A 60 3.36 -8.61 -4.04
N ILE A 61 4.38 -7.85 -4.46
CA ILE A 61 4.26 -6.88 -5.57
C ILE A 61 3.89 -7.59 -6.88
N ILE A 62 4.56 -8.70 -7.20
CA ILE A 62 4.29 -9.50 -8.41
C ILE A 62 2.86 -10.04 -8.42
N GLN A 63 2.38 -10.58 -7.29
CA GLN A 63 1.00 -11.04 -7.15
C GLN A 63 0.02 -9.88 -7.34
N PHE A 64 0.33 -8.72 -6.77
CA PHE A 64 -0.49 -7.53 -6.94
C PHE A 64 -0.52 -7.04 -8.40
N PHE A 65 0.59 -7.11 -9.14
CA PHE A 65 0.61 -6.79 -10.58
C PHE A 65 -0.35 -7.66 -11.39
N LYS A 66 -0.41 -8.96 -11.11
CA LYS A 66 -1.37 -9.88 -11.76
C LYS A 66 -2.82 -9.49 -11.48
N LYS A 67 -3.10 -9.08 -10.24
CA LYS A 67 -4.42 -8.59 -9.85
C LYS A 67 -4.79 -7.30 -10.58
N VAL A 68 -3.86 -6.34 -10.66
CA VAL A 68 -4.06 -5.10 -11.41
C VAL A 68 -4.31 -5.40 -12.89
N GLN A 69 -3.50 -6.25 -13.52
CA GLN A 69 -3.70 -6.66 -14.91
C GLN A 69 -5.10 -7.26 -15.11
N THR A 70 -5.56 -8.11 -14.21
CA THR A 70 -6.89 -8.74 -14.29
C THR A 70 -8.01 -7.69 -14.19
N SER A 71 -7.84 -6.67 -13.35
CA SER A 71 -8.80 -5.56 -13.23
C SER A 71 -8.85 -4.65 -14.46
N TYR A 72 -7.78 -4.59 -15.25
CA TYR A 72 -7.65 -3.73 -16.44
C TYR A 72 -7.31 -4.53 -17.70
N ILE A 73 -7.92 -5.71 -17.87
CA ILE A 73 -7.54 -6.67 -18.92
C ILE A 73 -7.73 -6.16 -20.35
N SER A 74 -8.54 -5.12 -20.55
CA SER A 74 -8.74 -4.46 -21.85
C SER A 74 -7.62 -3.48 -22.22
N MET A 75 -6.72 -3.15 -21.30
CA MET A 75 -5.64 -2.20 -21.52
C MET A 75 -4.40 -2.90 -22.08
N ALA A 76 -3.87 -2.39 -23.18
CA ALA A 76 -2.64 -2.93 -23.78
C ALA A 76 -1.40 -2.69 -22.90
N VAL A 77 -1.36 -1.54 -22.21
CA VAL A 77 -0.28 -1.17 -21.30
C VAL A 77 -0.86 -0.44 -20.10
N ILE A 78 -0.45 -0.83 -18.89
CA ILE A 78 -0.81 -0.16 -17.64
C ILE A 78 0.37 0.66 -17.17
N HIS A 79 0.21 1.98 -17.07
CA HIS A 79 1.24 2.86 -16.54
C HIS A 79 1.11 2.94 -15.02
N MET A 80 2.10 2.43 -14.30
CA MET A 80 2.09 2.41 -12.85
C MET A 80 3.15 3.35 -12.28
N VAL A 81 2.71 4.33 -11.50
CA VAL A 81 3.60 5.25 -10.76
C VAL A 81 3.78 4.74 -9.33
N LEU A 82 5.01 4.65 -8.85
CA LEU A 82 5.37 4.13 -7.51
C LEU A 82 6.59 4.85 -6.92
N ASP A 83 6.85 4.64 -5.62
CA ASP A 83 8.01 5.20 -4.93
C ASP A 83 9.32 4.45 -5.27
N GLY A 84 10.44 4.93 -4.73
CA GLY A 84 11.77 4.34 -4.97
C GLY A 84 12.12 3.16 -4.05
N ALA A 85 11.16 2.46 -3.45
CA ALA A 85 11.48 1.38 -2.52
C ALA A 85 12.30 0.27 -3.18
N GLY A 86 13.33 -0.24 -2.49
CA GLY A 86 14.32 -1.15 -3.09
C GLY A 86 13.73 -2.42 -3.70
N TYR A 87 12.63 -2.94 -3.15
CA TYR A 87 11.95 -4.12 -3.70
C TYR A 87 11.21 -3.83 -5.01
N HIS A 88 10.88 -2.58 -5.33
CA HIS A 88 10.32 -2.20 -6.63
C HIS A 88 11.35 -2.15 -7.76
N HIS A 89 12.63 -2.07 -7.42
CA HIS A 89 13.75 -2.06 -8.36
C HIS A 89 14.40 -3.43 -8.54
N SER A 90 13.90 -4.47 -7.87
CA SER A 90 14.45 -5.81 -8.02
C SER A 90 14.24 -6.29 -9.46
N LYS A 91 15.25 -6.96 -10.01
CA LYS A 91 15.22 -7.48 -11.38
C LYS A 91 13.97 -8.33 -11.64
N GLU A 92 13.64 -9.21 -10.71
CA GLU A 92 12.47 -10.09 -10.77
C GLU A 92 11.15 -9.29 -10.90
N VAL A 93 11.00 -8.21 -10.11
CA VAL A 93 9.78 -7.39 -10.12
C VAL A 93 9.66 -6.58 -11.42
N VAL A 94 10.78 -6.05 -11.93
CA VAL A 94 10.80 -5.29 -13.18
C VAL A 94 10.49 -6.19 -14.38
N GLU A 95 11.12 -7.37 -14.46
CA GLU A 95 10.86 -8.33 -15.53
C GLU A 95 9.41 -8.82 -15.52
N GLU A 96 8.87 -9.14 -14.34
CA GLU A 96 7.47 -9.55 -14.25
C GLU A 96 6.50 -8.41 -14.60
N ALA A 97 6.81 -7.16 -14.24
CA ALA A 97 6.00 -6.02 -14.66
C ALA A 97 5.90 -5.93 -16.19
N GLU A 98 7.02 -6.10 -16.91
CA GLU A 98 7.03 -6.11 -18.37
C GLU A 98 6.18 -7.26 -18.94
N ILE A 99 6.30 -8.47 -18.38
CA ILE A 99 5.48 -9.64 -18.76
C ILE A 99 3.99 -9.37 -18.57
N GLN A 100 3.62 -8.68 -17.48
CA GLN A 100 2.22 -8.33 -17.19
C GLN A 100 1.72 -7.09 -17.96
N GLY A 101 2.53 -6.52 -18.86
CA GLY A 101 2.16 -5.31 -19.63
C GLY A 101 2.11 -4.05 -18.78
N ILE A 102 2.85 -4.01 -17.67
CA ILE A 102 2.90 -2.88 -16.74
C ILE A 102 4.20 -2.09 -16.94
N LYS A 103 4.06 -0.82 -17.31
CA LYS A 103 5.18 0.12 -17.40
C LYS A 103 5.35 0.86 -16.08
N LEU A 104 6.47 0.60 -15.40
CA LEU A 104 6.80 1.22 -14.12
C LEU A 104 7.39 2.63 -14.31
N HIS A 105 6.91 3.58 -13.51
CA HIS A 105 7.43 4.95 -13.40
C HIS A 105 7.74 5.24 -11.93
N TYR A 106 8.96 5.67 -11.66
CA TYR A 106 9.42 5.91 -10.29
C TYR A 106 9.39 7.40 -9.95
N LEU A 107 8.84 7.73 -8.79
CA LEU A 107 8.91 9.08 -8.24
C LEU A 107 10.36 9.39 -7.85
N ARG A 108 10.86 10.56 -8.25
CA ARG A 108 12.20 11.00 -7.83
C ARG A 108 12.18 11.33 -6.34
N ILE A 109 13.15 10.80 -5.60
CA ILE A 109 13.48 11.29 -4.27
C ILE A 109 14.30 12.57 -4.47
N VAL A 110 13.73 13.72 -4.13
CA VAL A 110 14.52 14.95 -3.96
C VAL A 110 15.20 14.82 -2.61
N GLN A 111 16.54 14.74 -2.59
CA GLN A 111 17.29 14.89 -1.34
C GLN A 111 17.10 16.34 -0.88
N ILE A 112 16.36 16.53 0.21
CA ILE A 112 16.19 17.81 0.91
C ILE A 112 17.15 17.84 2.08
#